data_AF-A0AAW7ZF09-F1
#
_entry.id   AF-A0AAW7ZF09-F1
#
_cell.length_a   1.000
_cell.length_b   1.000
_cell.length_c   1.000
_cell.angle_alpha   90.00
_cell.angle_beta   90.00
_cell.angle_gamma   90.00
#
_symmetry.space_group_name_H-M   'P 1'
#
loop_
_entity.id
_entity.type
_entity.pdbx_description
1 polymer ?
#
loop_
_entity_poly.entity_id
_entity_poly.type
_entity_poly.pdbx_seq_one_letter_code
_entity_poly.pdbx_strand_id
1 'polypeptide(L)'
;MYTIVSFINVAFWVYQIMLFGRIILSWFRHNPYNPIIRFLYETTDPYLNIFRRIIPPIGAIDISPLAAFWVLDIIRRLIIGMML
;
A
#
# COMPACT_ATOMS: atom_id res chain seq x y z
N MET A 1 7.51 -5.29 24.85
CA MET A 1 8.14 -4.60 23.69
C MET A 1 8.12 -5.45 22.43
N TYR A 2 8.69 -6.66 22.45
CA TYR A 2 8.76 -7.56 21.27
C TYR A 2 7.41 -7.82 20.57
N THR A 3 6.36 -8.13 21.33
CA THR A 3 5.01 -8.39 20.77
C THR A 3 4.44 -7.18 20.03
N ILE A 4 4.70 -5.97 20.52
CA ILE A 4 4.22 -4.73 19.88
C ILE A 4 4.96 -4.50 18.56
N VAL A 5 6.28 -4.65 18.55
CA VAL A 5 7.10 -4.55 17.34
C VAL A 5 6.68 -5.58 16.29
N SER A 6 6.41 -6.82 16.71
CA SER A 6 5.91 -7.87 15.80
C SER A 6 4.55 -7.51 15.21
N PHE A 7 3.61 -7.04 16.02
CA PHE A 7 2.30 -6.60 15.57
C PHE A 7 2.40 -5.47 14.53
N ILE A 8 3.24 -4.46 14.79
CA ILE A 8 3.52 -3.37 13.85
C ILE A 8 4.08 -3.93 12.55
N ASN A 9 5.10 -4.78 12.62
CA ASN A 9 5.70 -5.40 11.42
C ASN A 9 4.66 -6.14 10.57
N VAL A 10 3.78 -6.93 11.19
CA VAL A 10 2.72 -7.65 10.48
C VAL A 10 1.73 -6.69 9.85
N ALA A 11 1.29 -5.65 10.56
CA ALA A 11 0.36 -4.66 10.02
C ALA A 11 0.92 -3.95 8.78
N PHE A 12 2.18 -3.51 8.85
CA PHE A 12 2.86 -2.88 7.72
C PHE A 12 3.06 -3.86 6.55
N TRP A 13 3.42 -5.12 6.84
CA TRP A 13 3.61 -6.15 5.82
C TRP A 13 2.31 -6.50 5.09
N VAL A 14 1.20 -6.64 5.82
CA VAL A 14 -0.13 -6.85 5.23
C VAL A 14 -0.48 -5.71 4.28
N TYR A 15 -0.27 -4.46 4.71
CA TYR A 15 -0.57 -3.31 3.87
C TYR A 15 0.36 -3.22 2.64
N GLN A 16 1.64 -3.60 2.78
CA GLN A 16 2.57 -3.70 1.66
C GLN A 16 2.12 -4.74 0.62
N ILE A 17 1.61 -5.89 1.05
CA ILE A 17 1.00 -6.88 0.15
C ILE A 17 -0.20 -6.27 -0.59
N MET A 18 -1.01 -5.48 0.11
CA MET A 18 -2.15 -4.83 -0.51
C MET A 18 -1.70 -3.87 -1.63
N LEU A 19 -0.68 -3.04 -1.36
CA LEU A 19 -0.08 -2.15 -2.36
C LEU A 19 0.52 -2.93 -3.53
N PHE A 20 1.18 -4.06 -3.27
CA PHE A 20 1.69 -4.93 -4.33
C PHE A 20 0.56 -5.49 -5.21
N GLY A 21 -0.57 -5.89 -4.59
CA GLY A 21 -1.79 -6.22 -5.31
C GLY A 21 -2.28 -5.08 -6.20
N ARG A 22 -2.23 -3.82 -5.73
CA ARG A 22 -2.60 -2.64 -6.53
C ARG A 22 -1.71 -2.46 -7.75
N ILE A 23 -0.41 -2.74 -7.64
CA ILE A 23 0.52 -2.69 -8.78
C ILE A 23 0.09 -3.71 -9.84
N ILE A 24 -0.15 -4.97 -9.44
CA ILE A 24 -0.61 -6.03 -10.36
C ILE A 24 -1.92 -5.64 -11.01
N LEU A 25 -2.91 -5.22 -10.22
CA LEU A 25 -4.24 -4.83 -10.72
C LEU A 25 -4.22 -3.58 -11.61
N SER A 26 -3.14 -2.79 -11.59
CA SER A 26 -2.99 -1.67 -12.52
C SER A 26 -2.54 -2.10 -13.92
N TRP A 27 -1.88 -3.26 -14.05
CA TRP A 27 -1.39 -3.78 -15.33
C TRP A 27 -2.40 -4.72 -16.01
N PHE A 28 -3.19 -5.44 -15.22
CA PHE A 28 -4.15 -6.41 -15.73
C PHE A 28 -5.58 -5.90 -15.53
N ARG A 29 -6.42 -6.12 -16.55
CA ARG A 29 -7.86 -5.90 -16.40
C ARG A 29 -8.42 -6.91 -15.40
N HIS A 30 -9.29 -6.43 -14.52
CA HIS A 30 -9.91 -7.24 -13.48
C HIS A 30 -11.39 -6.87 -13.31
N ASN A 31 -12.14 -7.72 -12.60
CA ASN A 31 -13.55 -7.48 -12.33
C ASN A 31 -13.70 -6.58 -11.08
N PRO A 32 -14.19 -5.33 -11.23
CA PRO A 32 -14.33 -4.40 -10.10
C PRO A 32 -15.38 -4.85 -9.07
N TYR A 33 -16.29 -5.77 -9.43
CA TYR A 33 -17.30 -6.29 -8.52
C TYR A 33 -16.81 -7.45 -7.64
N ASN A 34 -15.58 -7.94 -7.85
CA ASN A 34 -15.00 -8.94 -6.95
C ASN A 34 -14.79 -8.31 -5.56
N PRO A 35 -15.34 -8.90 -4.49
CA PRO A 35 -15.29 -8.31 -3.15
C PRO A 35 -13.86 -8.11 -2.63
N ILE A 36 -12.92 -8.98 -3.00
CA ILE A 36 -11.50 -8.87 -2.60
C ILE A 36 -10.85 -7.68 -3.29
N ILE A 37 -11.12 -7.50 -4.59
CA ILE A 37 -10.61 -6.34 -5.36
C ILE A 37 -11.21 -5.07 -4.77
N ARG A 38 -12.52 -5.02 -4.56
CA ARG A 38 -13.19 -3.86 -3.98
C ARG A 38 -12.62 -3.48 -2.61
N PHE A 39 -12.46 -4.46 -1.72
CA PHE A 39 -11.83 -4.27 -0.42
C PHE A 39 -10.41 -3.70 -0.54
N LEU A 40 -9.62 -4.22 -1.48
CA LEU A 40 -8.27 -3.73 -1.74
C LEU A 40 -8.28 -2.26 -2.14
N TYR A 41 -9.16 -1.88 -3.09
CA TYR A 41 -9.30 -0.52 -3.56
C TYR A 41 -9.76 0.42 -2.43
N GLU A 42 -10.84 0.09 -1.74
CA GLU A 42 -11.40 0.90 -0.65
C GLU A 42 -10.40 1.13 0.49
N THR A 43 -9.60 0.12 0.83
CA THR A 43 -8.61 0.22 1.93
C THR A 43 -7.35 1.00 1.54
N THR A 44 -6.90 0.87 0.29
CA THR A 44 -5.63 1.48 -0.14
C THR A 44 -5.81 2.81 -0.87
N ASP A 45 -7.01 3.13 -1.39
CA ASP A 45 -7.28 4.38 -2.11
C ASP A 45 -7.07 5.64 -1.27
N PRO A 46 -7.52 5.74 0.00
CA PRO A 46 -7.28 6.94 0.80
C PRO A 46 -5.80 7.31 0.89
N TYR A 47 -4.93 6.30 1.04
CA TYR A 47 -3.48 6.48 1.07
C TYR A 47 -2.93 6.79 -0.33
N LEU A 48 -3.27 5.97 -1.33
CA LEU A 48 -2.79 6.14 -2.71
C LEU A 48 -3.21 7.46 -3.35
N ASN A 49 -4.39 7.99 -3.01
CA ASN A 49 -4.89 9.25 -3.52
C ASN A 49 -4.00 10.44 -3.13
N ILE A 50 -3.26 10.35 -2.02
CA ILE A 50 -2.25 11.36 -1.66
C ILE A 50 -1.12 11.34 -2.68
N PHE A 51 -0.64 10.16 -3.05
CA PHE A 51 0.44 9.97 -4.03
C PHE A 51 -0.02 10.28 -5.45
N ARG A 52 -1.25 9.91 -5.84
CA ARG A 52 -1.82 10.21 -7.16
C ARG A 52 -1.94 11.70 -7.45
N ARG A 53 -2.05 12.54 -6.42
CA ARG A 53 -2.01 14.01 -6.57
C ARG A 53 -0.62 14.52 -6.96
N ILE A 54 0.43 13.81 -6.57
CA ILE A 54 1.83 14.16 -6.84
C ILE A 54 2.32 13.47 -8.12
N ILE A 55 1.99 12.19 -8.27
CA ILE A 55 2.37 11.31 -9.36
C ILE A 55 1.08 10.75 -9.99
N PRO A 56 0.46 11.47 -10.93
CA PRO A 56 -0.77 11.02 -11.55
C PRO A 56 -0.53 9.72 -12.35
N PRO A 57 -1.56 8.87 -12.51
CA PRO A 57 -1.46 7.66 -13.33
C PRO A 57 -1.07 7.99 -14.77
N ILE A 58 -0.23 7.14 -15.37
CA ILE A 58 0.20 7.28 -16.76
C ILE A 58 -0.67 6.35 -17.61
N GLY A 59 -1.70 6.92 -18.24
CA GLY A 59 -2.71 6.12 -18.94
C GLY A 59 -3.48 5.23 -17.97
N ALA A 60 -3.44 3.91 -18.21
CA ALA A 60 -4.10 2.92 -17.33
C ALA A 60 -3.20 2.43 -16.18
N ILE A 61 -1.90 2.76 -16.20
CA ILE A 61 -0.93 2.25 -15.23
C ILE A 61 -0.82 3.23 -14.07
N ASP A 62 -1.05 2.72 -12.86
CA ASP A 62 -0.90 3.48 -11.64
C ASP A 62 0.46 3.16 -11.01
N ILE A 63 1.41 4.09 -11.12
CA ILE A 63 2.74 4.00 -10.52
C ILE A 63 2.78 4.55 -9.08
N SER A 64 1.71 5.20 -8.62
CA SER A 64 1.62 5.75 -7.27
C SER A 64 1.82 4.72 -6.16
N PRO A 65 1.40 3.43 -6.29
CA PRO A 65 1.65 2.43 -5.27
C PRO A 65 3.12 2.13 -5.05
N LEU A 66 3.99 2.33 -6.04
CA LEU A 66 5.42 2.14 -5.87
C LEU A 66 5.98 3.19 -4.89
N ALA A 67 5.70 4.48 -5.14
CA ALA A 67 6.12 5.56 -4.24
C ALA A 67 5.52 5.39 -2.84
N ALA A 68 4.24 5.00 -2.77
CA ALA A 68 3.54 4.70 -1.53
C ALA A 68 4.23 3.56 -0.75
N PHE A 69 4.68 2.51 -1.44
CA PHE A 69 5.42 1.40 -0.83
C PHE A 69 6.71 1.86 -0.14
N TRP A 70 7.51 2.70 -0.81
CA TRP A 70 8.75 3.23 -0.25
C TRP A 70 8.51 4.11 0.97
N VAL A 71 7.53 5.02 0.90
CA VAL A 71 7.19 5.88 2.03
C VAL A 71 6.71 5.06 3.22
N LEU A 72 5.89 4.04 2.98
CA LEU A 72 5.41 3.15 4.02
C LEU A 72 6.56 2.36 4.70
N ASP A 73 7.55 1.90 3.94
CA ASP A 73 8.73 1.22 4.49
C ASP A 73 9.57 2.16 5.37
N ILE A 74 9.76 3.41 4.93
CA ILE A 74 10.49 4.42 5.71
C ILE A 74 9.76 4.70 7.03
N ILE A 75 8.44 4.90 6.99
CA ILE A 75 7.61 5.12 8.20
C ILE A 75 7.76 3.93 9.15
N ARG A 76 7.68 2.69 8.64
CA ARG A 76 7.87 1.48 9.45
C ARG A 76 9.21 1.49 10.18
N ARG A 77 10.31 1.75 9.45
CA ARG A 77 11.67 1.76 10.00
C ARG A 77 11.85 2.83 11.06
N LEU A 78 11.30 4.02 10.84
CA LEU A 78 11.34 5.10 11.82
C LEU A 78 10.60 4.71 13.11
N ILE A 79 9.36 4.20 12.99
CA ILE A 79 8.57 3.77 14.15
C ILE A 79 9.32 2.68 14.92
N ILE A 80 9.80 1.64 14.26
CA ILE A 80 10.51 0.53 14.92
C ILE A 80 11.82 1.01 15.53
N GLY A 81 12.58 1.85 14.82
CA GLY A 81 13.84 2.40 15.30
C GLY A 81 13.67 3.26 16.55
N MET A 82 12.51 3.89 16.76
CA MET A 82 12.18 4.62 17.99
C MET A 82 11.78 3.70 19.16
N MET A 83 11.45 2.44 18.91
CA MET A 83 11.00 1.46 19.91
C MET A 83 12.10 0.51 20.39
N LEU A 84 13.24 0.51 19.70
CA LEU A 84 14.46 -0.22 20.06
C LEU A 84 15.36 0.67 20.91
#